data_AF-A0A7S0G1M6-F1
#
_entry.id   AF-A0A7S0G1M6-F1
#
_cell.length_a   1.000
_cell.length_b   1.000
_cell.length_c   1.000
_cell.angle_alpha   90.00
_cell.angle_beta   90.00
_cell.angle_gamma   90.00
#
_symmetry.space_group_name_H-M   'P 1'
#
loop_
_entity.id
_entity.type
_entity.pdbx_description
1 polymer ?
#
loop_
_entity_poly.entity_id
_entity_poly.type
_entity_poly.pdbx_seq_one_letter_code
_entity_poly.pdbx_strand_id
1 'polypeptide(L)'
;SRSDVRAREVVCRAGPGKFKFPRTPDDEVEAARLRLTDQFSREEKQEKEFDGYKLRDLLLEKYGRCYDIQLKATPWFNGKSLITVNIMWKYFEQQSFPLVEKDYLCHLEAISQYLKKWNSVEYFIKYVRETREKPRVGKALAVPIDVSPEMLRDFEKEIED
;
A
#
# COMPACT_ATOMS: atom_id res chain seq x y z
N SER A 1 44.06 -3.06 41.98
CA SER A 1 44.86 -1.99 41.34
C SER A 1 43.89 -0.93 40.86
N ARG A 2 43.74 0.15 41.64
CA ARG A 2 42.97 1.35 41.27
C ARG A 2 43.91 2.24 40.45
N SER A 3 43.56 2.50 39.20
CA SER A 3 44.29 3.43 38.34
C SER A 3 43.41 4.64 38.08
N ASP A 4 43.67 5.66 38.90
CA ASP A 4 43.51 7.10 38.67
C ASP A 4 43.18 7.51 37.23
N VAL A 5 41.95 7.97 37.00
CA VAL A 5 41.61 8.79 35.82
C VAL A 5 41.49 10.23 36.30
N ARG A 6 42.61 10.94 36.17
CA ARG A 6 42.76 12.34 36.50
C ARG A 6 41.91 13.17 35.53
N ALA A 7 40.72 13.58 35.96
CA ALA A 7 39.88 14.53 35.23
C ALA A 7 40.64 15.87 35.13
N ARG A 8 41.15 16.18 33.94
CA ARG A 8 41.58 17.53 33.59
C ARG A 8 40.35 18.31 33.17
N GLU A 9 39.94 19.21 34.04
CA GLU A 9 38.92 20.22 33.77
C GLU A 9 39.47 21.18 32.69
N VAL A 10 38.99 21.01 31.45
CA VAL A 10 39.29 21.94 30.36
C VAL A 10 38.28 23.08 30.47
N VAL A 11 38.68 24.16 31.14
CA VAL A 11 37.94 25.43 31.10
C VAL A 11 38.13 26.05 29.71
N CYS A 12 37.21 25.74 28.79
CA CYS A 12 37.12 26.44 27.52
C CYS A 12 36.28 27.72 27.68
N ARG A 13 36.94 28.88 27.70
CA ARG A 13 36.26 30.15 27.39
C ARG A 13 35.99 30.19 25.88
N ALA A 14 34.73 30.06 25.47
CA ALA A 14 34.31 30.24 24.08
C ALA A 14 33.52 31.56 23.94
N GLY A 15 33.96 32.41 23.01
CA GLY A 15 33.18 33.56 22.53
C GLY A 15 31.97 33.13 21.69
N PRO A 16 31.08 34.06 21.29
CA PRO A 16 29.82 33.75 20.62
C PRO A 16 30.05 33.42 19.13
N GLY A 17 30.66 32.27 18.85
CA GLY A 17 30.74 31.69 17.52
C GLY A 17 30.00 30.36 17.53
N LYS A 18 28.93 30.22 16.74
CA LYS A 18 28.17 28.97 16.61
C LYS A 18 29.04 27.92 15.91
N PHE A 19 29.84 27.19 16.69
CA PHE A 19 30.57 26.02 16.20
C PHE A 19 29.57 24.87 16.02
N LYS A 20 29.12 24.64 14.78
CA LYS A 20 28.36 23.43 14.44
C LYS A 20 29.38 22.29 14.38
N PHE A 21 29.33 21.38 15.35
CA PHE A 21 30.06 20.12 15.25
C PHE A 21 29.69 19.41 13.94
N PRO A 22 30.65 18.86 13.19
CA PRO A 22 30.32 17.99 12.07
C PRO A 22 29.53 16.80 12.62
N ARG A 23 28.36 16.49 12.03
CA ARG A 23 27.60 15.29 12.41
C ARG A 23 28.51 14.09 12.24
N THR A 24 28.62 13.26 13.28
CA THR A 24 29.41 12.04 13.16
C THR A 24 28.70 11.10 12.18
N PRO A 25 29.42 10.25 11.42
CA PRO A 25 28.77 9.29 10.51
C PRO A 25 27.72 8.42 11.23
N ASP A 26 27.93 8.15 12.51
CA ASP A 26 27.01 7.40 13.37
C ASP A 26 25.67 8.14 13.59
N ASP A 27 25.68 9.48 13.69
CA ASP A 27 24.46 10.30 13.82
C ASP A 27 23.60 10.28 12.54
N GLU A 28 24.24 10.22 11.36
CA GLU A 28 23.53 10.18 10.08
C GLU A 28 22.94 8.80 9.80
N VAL A 29 23.66 7.74 10.16
CA VAL A 29 23.18 6.36 10.07
C VAL A 29 21.99 6.13 11.02
N GLU A 30 22.05 6.65 12.24
CA GLU A 30 20.94 6.52 13.20
C GLU A 30 19.72 7.36 12.80
N ALA A 31 19.94 8.57 12.26
CA ALA A 31 18.87 9.36 11.66
C ALA A 31 18.23 8.66 10.45
N ALA A 32 19.00 7.93 9.64
CA ALA A 32 18.48 7.15 8.52
C ALA A 32 17.65 5.95 9.02
N ARG A 33 18.10 5.24 10.06
CA ARG A 33 17.34 4.17 10.71
C ARG A 33 15.99 4.64 11.23
N LEU A 34 15.96 5.75 11.97
CA LEU A 34 14.72 6.31 12.51
C LEU A 34 13.71 6.68 11.40
N ARG A 35 14.20 7.24 10.28
CA ARG A 35 13.36 7.55 9.12
C ARG A 35 12.80 6.31 8.47
N LEU A 36 13.64 5.27 8.29
CA LEU A 36 13.19 4.00 7.75
C LEU A 36 12.12 3.38 8.66
N THR A 37 12.34 3.32 9.98
CA THR A 37 11.35 2.76 10.91
C THR A 37 10.03 3.52 10.92
N ASP A 38 10.07 4.86 10.84
CA ASP A 38 8.87 5.68 10.74
C ASP A 38 8.13 5.45 9.41
N GLN A 39 8.87 5.34 8.30
CA GLN A 39 8.29 5.04 7.00
C GLN A 39 7.61 3.65 6.99
N PHE A 40 8.31 2.61 7.42
CA PHE A 40 7.75 1.26 7.54
C PHE A 40 6.51 1.24 8.44
N SER A 41 6.55 1.94 9.57
CA SER A 41 5.40 2.02 10.50
C SER A 41 4.18 2.69 9.86
N ARG A 42 4.38 3.64 8.94
CA ARG A 42 3.29 4.32 8.21
C ARG A 42 2.68 3.42 7.15
N GLU A 43 3.51 2.70 6.42
CA GLU A 43 3.09 1.72 5.41
C GLU A 43 2.25 0.63 6.07
N GLU A 44 2.74 0.00 7.15
CA GLU A 44 1.97 -1.00 7.92
C GLU A 44 0.65 -0.46 8.49
N LYS A 45 0.65 0.81 8.94
CA LYS A 45 -0.57 1.45 9.45
C LYS A 45 -1.61 1.62 8.34
N GLN A 46 -1.18 2.04 7.16
CA GLN A 46 -2.05 2.21 6.01
C GLN A 46 -2.66 0.87 5.57
N GLU A 47 -1.90 -0.22 5.63
CA GLU A 47 -2.40 -1.57 5.33
C GLU A 47 -3.45 -2.04 6.34
N LYS A 48 -3.21 -1.85 7.64
CA LYS A 48 -4.16 -2.27 8.69
C LYS A 48 -5.49 -1.54 8.60
N GLU A 49 -5.46 -0.24 8.30
CA GLU A 49 -6.66 0.60 8.20
C GLU A 49 -7.42 0.44 6.86
N PHE A 50 -6.91 -0.35 5.91
CA PHE A 50 -7.49 -0.45 4.57
C PHE A 50 -8.73 -1.35 4.52
N ASP A 51 -9.90 -0.74 4.64
CA ASP A 51 -11.20 -1.43 4.67
C ASP A 51 -11.99 -1.25 3.36
N GLY A 52 -13.11 -1.96 3.19
CA GLY A 52 -14.02 -1.81 2.05
C GLY A 52 -14.52 -0.36 1.88
N TYR A 53 -14.74 0.36 2.99
CA TYR A 53 -15.07 1.79 2.95
C TYR A 53 -13.93 2.65 2.39
N LYS A 54 -12.68 2.36 2.77
CA LYS A 54 -11.51 3.09 2.24
C LYS A 54 -11.32 2.83 0.76
N LEU A 55 -11.56 1.59 0.32
CA LEU A 55 -11.53 1.24 -1.10
C LEU A 55 -12.62 1.98 -1.89
N ARG A 56 -13.84 2.08 -1.35
CA ARG A 56 -14.91 2.88 -1.94
C ARG A 56 -14.52 4.36 -2.04
N ASP A 57 -14.02 4.93 -0.94
CA ASP A 57 -13.66 6.34 -0.87
C ASP A 57 -12.53 6.66 -1.86
N LEU A 58 -11.54 5.76 -2.01
CA LEU A 58 -10.47 5.89 -3.01
C LEU A 58 -11.02 5.96 -4.45
N LEU A 59 -11.98 5.10 -4.80
CA LEU A 59 -12.61 5.12 -6.12
C LEU A 59 -13.42 6.40 -6.35
N LEU A 60 -14.16 6.83 -5.32
CA LEU A 60 -14.97 8.04 -5.36
C LEU A 60 -14.09 9.29 -5.53
N GLU A 61 -13.01 9.42 -4.78
CA GLU A 61 -12.04 10.51 -4.90
C GLU A 61 -11.38 10.54 -6.28
N LYS A 62 -10.98 9.38 -6.80
CA LYS A 62 -10.22 9.31 -8.06
C LYS A 62 -11.10 9.51 -9.29
N TYR A 63 -12.28 8.89 -9.32
CA TYR A 63 -13.09 8.84 -10.52
C TYR A 63 -14.46 9.51 -10.40
N GLY A 64 -14.85 9.94 -9.19
CA GLY A 64 -16.15 10.54 -8.91
C GLY A 64 -17.31 9.54 -8.87
N ARG A 65 -17.04 8.23 -8.92
CA ARG A 65 -18.03 7.15 -8.95
C ARG A 65 -17.55 5.90 -8.21
N CYS A 66 -18.50 5.18 -7.62
CA CYS A 66 -18.30 3.88 -6.99
C CYS A 66 -18.40 2.77 -8.05
N TYR A 67 -17.26 2.39 -8.62
CA TYR A 67 -17.16 1.30 -9.59
C TYR A 67 -17.14 -0.07 -8.92
N ASP A 68 -17.67 -1.07 -9.64
CA ASP A 68 -17.46 -2.48 -9.29
C ASP A 68 -16.00 -2.89 -9.54
N ILE A 69 -15.53 -3.88 -8.77
CA ILE A 69 -14.17 -4.40 -8.86
C ILE A 69 -14.26 -5.93 -8.97
N GLN A 70 -13.47 -6.51 -9.86
CA GLN A 70 -13.40 -7.96 -10.04
C GLN A 70 -11.96 -8.42 -9.97
N LEU A 71 -11.72 -9.50 -9.24
CA LEU A 71 -10.44 -10.18 -9.26
C LEU A 71 -10.46 -11.23 -10.37
N LYS A 72 -9.44 -11.24 -11.22
CA LYS A 72 -9.27 -12.27 -12.26
C LYS A 72 -7.85 -12.77 -12.28
N ALA A 73 -7.70 -14.09 -12.18
CA ALA A 73 -6.47 -14.77 -12.57
C ALA A 73 -6.49 -14.94 -14.09
N THR A 74 -5.53 -14.35 -14.78
CA THR A 74 -5.36 -14.52 -16.23
C THR A 74 -4.09 -15.31 -16.48
N PRO A 75 -4.13 -16.39 -17.29
CA PRO A 75 -2.92 -17.11 -17.68
C PRO A 75 -1.99 -16.16 -18.45
N TRP A 76 -0.75 -16.06 -17.99
CA TRP A 76 0.32 -15.29 -18.60
C TRP A 76 1.30 -16.22 -19.34
N PHE A 77 2.20 -15.61 -20.14
CA PHE A 77 3.23 -16.33 -20.86
C PHE A 77 4.05 -17.24 -19.92
N ASN A 78 4.28 -18.49 -20.37
CA ASN A 78 5.06 -19.55 -19.72
C ASN A 78 4.36 -20.27 -18.55
N GLY A 79 3.02 -20.35 -18.55
CA GLY A 79 2.28 -21.17 -17.58
C GLY A 79 2.26 -20.58 -16.17
N LYS A 80 2.61 -19.29 -16.04
CA LYS A 80 2.38 -18.50 -14.83
C LYS A 80 1.06 -17.79 -15.00
N SER A 81 0.22 -17.74 -13.98
CA SER A 81 -0.94 -16.84 -14.00
C SER A 81 -0.58 -15.51 -13.35
N LEU A 82 -1.27 -14.45 -13.74
CA LEU A 82 -1.19 -13.13 -13.13
C LEU A 82 -2.55 -12.77 -12.54
N ILE A 83 -2.56 -12.34 -11.29
CA ILE A 83 -3.78 -11.79 -10.68
C ILE A 83 -3.91 -10.33 -11.10
N THR A 84 -5.10 -10.00 -11.58
CA THR A 84 -5.47 -8.64 -11.96
C THR A 84 -6.69 -8.20 -11.18
N VAL A 85 -6.60 -7.01 -10.59
CA VAL A 85 -7.73 -6.32 -9.98
C VAL A 85 -8.34 -5.44 -11.06
N ASN A 86 -9.48 -5.86 -11.58
CA ASN A 86 -10.18 -5.19 -12.68
C ASN A 86 -11.24 -4.25 -12.12
N ILE A 87 -11.02 -2.95 -12.26
CA ILE A 87 -12.02 -1.94 -11.94
C ILE A 87 -12.96 -1.85 -13.15
N MET A 88 -14.18 -2.33 -12.97
CA MET A 88 -15.21 -2.42 -13.98
C MET A 88 -15.84 -1.06 -14.24
N TRP A 89 -16.36 -0.84 -15.45
CA TRP A 89 -17.02 0.43 -15.81
C TRP A 89 -18.48 0.54 -15.33
N LYS A 90 -19.04 -0.53 -14.76
CA LYS A 90 -20.36 -0.50 -14.10
C LYS A 90 -20.20 0.18 -12.75
N TYR A 91 -21.10 1.10 -12.42
CA TYR A 91 -21.08 1.83 -11.16
C TYR A 91 -22.45 1.79 -10.49
N PHE A 92 -22.45 1.87 -9.17
CA PHE A 92 -23.60 1.62 -8.29
C PHE A 92 -24.85 2.44 -8.64
N GLU A 93 -24.69 3.67 -9.13
CA GLU A 93 -25.82 4.57 -9.45
C GLU A 93 -26.57 4.21 -10.74
N GLN A 94 -26.14 3.20 -11.50
CA GLN A 94 -26.91 2.69 -12.64
C GLN A 94 -28.10 1.86 -12.15
N GLN A 95 -29.29 2.09 -12.69
CA GLN A 95 -30.52 1.34 -12.35
C GLN A 95 -30.41 -0.18 -12.52
N SER A 96 -29.44 -0.67 -13.29
CA SER A 96 -29.19 -2.10 -13.55
C SER A 96 -27.97 -2.64 -12.80
N PHE A 97 -27.52 -1.97 -11.74
CA PHE A 97 -26.43 -2.49 -10.92
C PHE A 97 -26.86 -3.78 -10.21
N PRO A 98 -26.07 -4.86 -10.30
CA PRO A 98 -26.50 -6.18 -9.86
C PRO A 98 -26.54 -6.36 -8.34
N LEU A 99 -25.89 -5.47 -7.57
CA LEU A 99 -25.73 -5.62 -6.12
C LEU A 99 -26.47 -4.52 -5.35
N VAL A 100 -27.01 -4.88 -4.18
CA VAL A 100 -27.55 -3.92 -3.21
C VAL A 100 -26.39 -3.23 -2.49
N GLU A 101 -26.58 -2.02 -1.94
CA GLU A 101 -25.52 -1.23 -1.28
C GLU A 101 -24.72 -2.04 -0.25
N LYS A 102 -25.43 -2.81 0.59
CA LYS A 102 -24.81 -3.67 1.61
C LYS A 102 -23.92 -4.75 0.99
N ASP A 103 -24.41 -5.40 -0.05
CA ASP A 103 -23.68 -6.47 -0.74
C ASP A 103 -22.47 -5.90 -1.49
N TYR A 104 -22.58 -4.71 -2.06
CA TYR A 104 -21.47 -3.99 -2.66
C TYR A 104 -20.38 -3.66 -1.64
N LEU A 105 -20.73 -3.14 -0.47
CA LEU A 105 -19.75 -2.88 0.59
C LEU A 105 -19.09 -4.17 1.09
N CYS A 106 -19.87 -5.24 1.25
CA CYS A 106 -19.33 -6.55 1.63
C CYS A 106 -18.36 -7.10 0.59
N HIS A 107 -18.66 -6.90 -0.70
CA HIS A 107 -17.80 -7.28 -1.82
C HIS A 107 -16.49 -6.48 -1.82
N LEU A 108 -16.56 -5.16 -1.65
CA LEU A 108 -15.37 -4.33 -1.51
C LEU A 108 -14.52 -4.73 -0.30
N GLU A 109 -15.17 -5.13 0.80
CA GLU A 109 -14.48 -5.61 1.98
C GLU A 109 -13.77 -6.94 1.74
N ALA A 110 -14.39 -7.89 1.04
CA ALA A 110 -13.70 -9.11 0.62
C ALA A 110 -12.45 -8.80 -0.24
N ILE A 111 -12.57 -7.84 -1.16
CA ILE A 111 -11.42 -7.40 -1.99
C ILE A 111 -10.34 -6.72 -1.14
N SER A 112 -10.72 -5.91 -0.16
CA SER A 112 -9.78 -5.28 0.78
C SER A 112 -8.97 -6.36 1.52
N GLN A 113 -9.62 -7.45 1.94
CA GLN A 113 -8.99 -8.58 2.60
C GLN A 113 -8.03 -9.35 1.69
N TYR A 114 -8.37 -9.58 0.42
CA TYR A 114 -7.44 -10.18 -0.54
C TYR A 114 -6.21 -9.30 -0.76
N LEU A 115 -6.39 -7.99 -0.93
CA LEU A 115 -5.28 -7.05 -1.09
C LEU A 115 -4.36 -7.02 0.13
N LYS A 116 -4.92 -7.13 1.34
CA LYS A 116 -4.17 -7.29 2.60
C LYS A 116 -3.42 -8.63 2.64
N LYS A 117 -4.08 -9.74 2.29
CA LYS A 117 -3.47 -11.09 2.24
C LYS A 117 -2.27 -11.13 1.31
N TRP A 118 -2.31 -10.38 0.21
CA TRP A 118 -1.22 -10.27 -0.76
C TRP A 118 -0.22 -9.14 -0.49
N ASN A 119 -0.35 -8.42 0.64
CA ASN A 119 0.52 -7.29 0.99
C ASN A 119 0.68 -6.25 -0.14
N SER A 120 -0.41 -6.02 -0.88
CA SER A 120 -0.42 -5.24 -2.13
C SER A 120 -1.29 -3.99 -2.06
N VAL A 121 -1.72 -3.61 -0.85
CA VAL A 121 -2.60 -2.45 -0.60
C VAL A 121 -1.91 -1.14 -1.02
N GLU A 122 -0.67 -0.91 -0.58
CA GLU A 122 0.04 0.32 -0.90
C GLU A 122 0.27 0.45 -2.41
N TYR A 123 0.73 -0.64 -3.04
CA TYR A 123 0.92 -0.70 -4.48
C TYR A 123 -0.38 -0.37 -5.22
N PHE A 124 -1.51 -0.96 -4.82
CA PHE A 124 -2.81 -0.71 -5.43
C PHE A 124 -3.25 0.76 -5.29
N ILE A 125 -3.17 1.32 -4.07
CA ILE A 125 -3.51 2.73 -3.82
C ILE A 125 -2.66 3.66 -4.69
N LYS A 126 -1.35 3.41 -4.73
CA LYS A 126 -0.41 4.18 -5.54
C LYS A 126 -0.74 4.08 -7.03
N TYR A 127 -0.95 2.87 -7.54
CA TYR A 127 -1.32 2.64 -8.94
C TYR A 127 -2.60 3.37 -9.34
N VAL A 128 -3.65 3.29 -8.52
CA VAL A 128 -4.92 3.98 -8.77
C VAL A 128 -4.76 5.50 -8.73
N ARG A 129 -3.92 6.03 -7.83
CA ARG A 129 -3.65 7.47 -7.76
C ARG A 129 -2.84 7.97 -8.95
N GLU A 130 -1.82 7.23 -9.36
CA GLU A 130 -0.90 7.62 -10.44
C GLU A 130 -1.51 7.41 -11.84
N THR A 131 -2.36 6.39 -12.01
CA THR A 131 -2.91 6.07 -13.32
C THR A 131 -3.78 7.19 -13.88
N ARG A 132 -3.64 7.46 -15.17
CA ARG A 132 -4.49 8.39 -15.93
C ARG A 132 -5.65 7.67 -16.61
N GLU A 133 -5.58 6.34 -16.68
CA GLU A 133 -6.63 5.53 -17.25
C GLU A 133 -7.87 5.56 -16.37
N LYS A 134 -9.04 5.50 -17.00
CA LYS A 134 -10.33 5.42 -16.33
C LYS A 134 -11.11 4.23 -16.92
N PRO A 135 -11.92 3.53 -16.11
CA PRO A 135 -12.84 2.54 -16.64
C PRO A 135 -13.75 3.16 -17.71
N ARG A 136 -13.83 2.53 -18.89
CA ARG A 136 -14.71 2.95 -19.99
C ARG A 136 -15.65 1.81 -20.36
N VAL A 137 -16.77 2.12 -20.98
CA VAL A 137 -17.71 1.09 -21.46
C VAL A 137 -16.95 0.11 -22.36
N GLY A 138 -16.89 -1.16 -21.95
CA GLY A 138 -16.17 -2.23 -22.64
C GLY A 138 -14.67 -2.36 -22.33
N LYS A 139 -14.07 -1.42 -21.57
CA LYS A 139 -12.66 -1.48 -21.15
C LYS A 139 -12.55 -1.30 -19.63
N ALA A 140 -12.26 -2.39 -18.93
CA ALA A 140 -11.92 -2.36 -17.52
C ALA A 140 -10.49 -1.83 -17.31
N LEU A 141 -10.26 -1.19 -16.18
CA LEU A 141 -8.90 -0.83 -15.75
C LEU A 141 -8.33 -2.02 -14.98
N ALA A 142 -7.41 -2.74 -15.61
CA ALA A 142 -6.71 -3.86 -14.99
C ALA A 142 -5.50 -3.33 -14.19
N VAL A 143 -5.47 -3.61 -12.89
CA VAL A 143 -4.32 -3.37 -12.02
C VAL A 143 -3.60 -4.71 -11.82
N PRO A 144 -2.40 -4.89 -12.37
CA PRO A 144 -1.64 -6.12 -12.18
C PRO A 144 -1.12 -6.20 -10.75
N ILE A 145 -1.35 -7.30 -10.04
CA ILE A 145 -0.84 -7.51 -8.69
C ILE A 145 0.20 -8.63 -8.75
N ASP A 146 1.38 -8.34 -8.21
CA ASP A 146 2.41 -9.36 -8.05
C ASP A 146 2.09 -10.19 -6.79
N VAL A 147 1.83 -11.48 -7.00
CA VAL A 147 1.45 -12.40 -5.94
C VAL A 147 2.38 -13.60 -5.94
N SER A 148 2.67 -14.12 -4.74
CA SER A 148 3.42 -15.37 -4.61
C SER A 148 2.70 -16.52 -5.32
N PRO A 149 3.42 -17.44 -5.98
CA PRO A 149 2.83 -18.51 -6.76
C PRO A 149 2.01 -19.49 -5.92
N GLU A 150 2.23 -19.55 -4.60
CA GLU A 150 1.44 -20.37 -3.68
C GLU A 150 0.04 -19.79 -3.48
N MET A 151 -0.04 -18.50 -3.14
CA MET A 151 -1.31 -17.80 -2.94
C MET A 151 -2.14 -17.74 -4.23
N LEU A 152 -1.47 -17.69 -5.37
CA LEU A 152 -2.13 -17.74 -6.67
C LEU A 152 -2.88 -19.06 -6.90
N ARG A 153 -2.26 -20.20 -6.55
CA ARG A 153 -2.91 -21.51 -6.68
C ARG A 153 -4.10 -21.67 -5.74
N ASP A 154 -4.00 -21.12 -4.54
CA ASP A 154 -5.10 -21.15 -3.58
C ASP A 154 -6.28 -20.33 -4.10
N PHE A 155 -6.00 -19.14 -4.65
CA PHE A 155 -7.01 -18.28 -5.24
C PHE A 155 -7.66 -18.87 -6.50
N GLU A 156 -6.89 -19.54 -7.36
CA GLU A 156 -7.43 -20.22 -8.54
C GLU A 156 -8.43 -21.32 -8.15
N LYS A 157 -8.14 -22.10 -7.10
CA LYS A 157 -9.07 -23.11 -6.57
C LYS A 157 -10.34 -22.48 -5.99
N GLU A 158 -10.19 -21.39 -5.22
CA GLU A 158 -11.32 -20.66 -4.64
C GLU A 158 -12.28 -20.07 -5.69
N ILE A 159 -11.83 -19.83 -6.92
CA ILE A 159 -12.67 -19.35 -8.04
C ILE A 159 -13.36 -20.48 -8.79
N GLU A 160 -12.75 -21.68 -8.81
CA GLU A 160 -13.23 -22.82 -9.60
C GLU A 160 -14.32 -23.64 -8.88
N ASP A 161 -14.39 -23.53 -7.55
CA ASP A 161 -15.46 -24.07 -6.68
C ASP A 161 -16.71 -23.17 -6.60
#